data_AF-H3GIH8-F1
#
_entry.id   AF-H3GIH8-F1
#
_cell.length_a   1.000
_cell.length_b   1.000
_cell.length_c   1.000
_cell.angle_alpha   90.00
_cell.angle_beta   90.00
_cell.angle_gamma   90.00
#
_symmetry.space_group_name_H-M   'P 1'
#
loop_
_entity.id
_entity.type
_entity.pdbx_description
1 polymer ?
#
loop_
_entity_poly.entity_id
_entity_poly.type
_entity_poly.pdbx_seq_one_letter_code
_entity_poly.pdbx_strand_id
1 'polypeptide(L)'
;MTDGLLPAGLQSIDFPSAVYDIEICSTNLRELPDDLDAKWPADAIIQVEYSQLTTVPLVLTRLQPYYLAVTGNPITELPTEIFEIEGLLYLGISEMNINQLPRNVTRLSSTLSRIYIGETNVSFFWAWVDELVERMKDEAPPWLAGASAYCSELDKIENGDSNAFSVPLSPEYAQTLMDSSEANRRVILAAVNCDIAEEGLFYPIAVEDSINSISDPPALVILN
;
A
#
# COMPACT_ATOMS: atom_id res chain seq x y z
N MET A 1 2.18 -1.38 -22.13
CA MET A 1 3.49 -0.75 -22.40
C MET A 1 4.35 -1.66 -23.27
N THR A 2 5.17 -1.08 -24.15
CA THR A 2 6.15 -1.83 -24.95
C THR A 2 7.19 -2.46 -24.01
N ASP A 3 7.36 -3.78 -24.10
CA ASP A 3 8.31 -4.57 -23.31
C ASP A 3 8.19 -4.44 -21.77
N GLY A 4 7.07 -3.91 -21.28
CA GLY A 4 6.86 -3.67 -19.85
C GLY A 4 7.68 -2.49 -19.30
N LEU A 5 8.10 -1.57 -20.18
CA LEU A 5 8.90 -0.39 -19.83
C LEU A 5 8.08 0.89 -19.89
N LEU A 6 8.41 1.82 -18.99
CA LEU A 6 7.81 3.15 -18.99
C LEU A 6 8.04 3.86 -20.34
N PRO A 7 7.02 4.44 -20.99
CA PRO A 7 7.19 5.16 -22.26
C PRO A 7 8.21 6.30 -22.18
N ALA A 8 8.98 6.51 -23.25
CA ALA A 8 10.06 7.50 -23.29
C ALA A 8 9.61 8.94 -22.93
N GLY A 9 8.36 9.31 -23.27
CA GLY A 9 7.80 10.62 -22.90
C GLY A 9 7.67 10.81 -21.38
N LEU A 10 7.33 9.75 -20.64
CA LEU A 10 7.27 9.75 -19.18
C LEU A 10 8.67 9.67 -18.54
N GLN A 11 9.72 9.48 -19.32
CA GLN A 11 11.12 9.51 -18.88
C GLN A 11 11.85 10.79 -19.27
N SER A 12 11.13 11.77 -19.83
CA SER A 12 11.72 13.04 -20.28
C SER A 12 12.26 13.84 -19.10
N ILE A 13 13.41 14.49 -19.29
CA ILE A 13 13.92 15.49 -18.31
C ILE A 13 13.08 16.77 -18.30
N ASP A 14 12.29 16.98 -19.35
CA ASP A 14 11.31 18.07 -19.48
C ASP A 14 9.90 17.57 -19.12
N PHE A 15 9.80 16.63 -18.18
CA PHE A 15 8.51 16.17 -17.67
C PHE A 15 7.78 17.34 -16.99
N PRO A 16 6.48 17.55 -17.22
CA PRO A 16 5.83 18.78 -16.79
C PRO A 16 5.80 18.90 -15.26
N SER A 17 6.44 19.95 -14.74
CA SER A 17 6.58 20.18 -13.29
C SER A 17 5.27 20.49 -12.56
N ALA A 18 4.19 20.76 -13.31
CA ALA A 18 2.85 21.01 -12.77
C ALA A 18 2.03 19.72 -12.62
N VAL A 19 2.50 18.58 -13.12
CA VAL A 19 1.85 17.28 -12.86
C VAL A 19 2.02 16.99 -11.37
N TYR A 20 0.92 16.72 -10.69
CA TYR A 20 0.95 16.38 -9.26
C TYR A 20 0.34 15.00 -9.00
N ASP A 21 -0.19 14.36 -10.04
CA ASP A 21 -0.91 13.10 -9.96
C ASP A 21 -0.46 12.21 -11.13
N ILE A 22 0.18 11.10 -10.78
CA ILE A 22 0.79 10.15 -11.72
C ILE A 22 0.26 8.76 -11.42
N GLU A 23 -0.62 8.30 -12.28
CA GLU A 23 -1.30 7.02 -12.12
C GLU A 23 -0.96 6.10 -13.30
N ILE A 24 -0.45 4.92 -12.98
CA ILE A 24 -0.10 3.86 -13.93
C ILE A 24 -0.79 2.58 -13.44
N CYS A 25 -2.05 2.42 -13.85
CA CYS A 25 -2.91 1.36 -13.35
C CYS A 25 -3.23 0.34 -14.45
N SER A 26 -3.33 -0.94 -14.09
CA SER A 26 -3.70 -2.03 -15.01
C SER A 26 -2.78 -2.12 -16.23
N THR A 27 -1.47 -2.19 -16.00
CA THR A 27 -0.46 -2.25 -17.07
C THR A 27 0.40 -3.51 -17.01
N ASN A 28 1.28 -3.70 -17.99
CA ASN A 28 2.33 -4.72 -17.95
C ASN A 28 3.69 -4.16 -17.49
N LEU A 29 3.74 -3.00 -16.83
CA LEU A 29 4.97 -2.36 -16.37
C LEU A 29 5.70 -3.26 -15.36
N ARG A 30 7.00 -3.53 -15.59
CA ARG A 30 7.83 -4.41 -14.76
C ARG A 30 8.92 -3.70 -13.99
N GLU A 31 9.36 -2.55 -14.48
CA GLU A 31 10.43 -1.77 -13.88
C GLU A 31 10.23 -0.28 -14.12
N LEU A 32 10.74 0.53 -13.20
CA LEU A 32 10.85 1.98 -13.32
C LEU A 32 12.32 2.35 -13.44
N PRO A 33 12.69 3.33 -14.30
CA PRO A 33 14.04 3.86 -14.35
C PRO A 33 14.49 4.39 -12.99
N ASP A 34 15.73 4.10 -12.61
CA ASP A 34 16.30 4.53 -11.32
C ASP A 34 16.64 6.03 -11.26
N ASP A 35 16.28 6.82 -12.26
CA ASP A 35 16.52 8.27 -12.30
C ASP A 35 15.23 9.09 -12.42
N LEU A 36 14.06 8.48 -12.20
CA LEU A 36 12.79 9.20 -12.23
C LEU A 36 12.70 10.29 -11.16
N ASP A 37 13.38 10.15 -10.04
CA ASP A 37 13.48 11.18 -9.00
C ASP A 37 14.18 12.47 -9.45
N ALA A 38 14.93 12.42 -10.56
CA ALA A 38 15.49 13.61 -11.20
C ALA A 38 14.57 14.25 -12.25
N LYS A 39 13.42 13.62 -12.55
CA LYS A 39 12.55 13.94 -13.70
C LYS A 39 11.13 14.25 -13.27
N TRP A 40 10.55 13.40 -12.44
CA TRP A 40 9.20 13.57 -11.92
C TRP A 40 9.21 14.54 -10.73
N PRO A 41 8.11 15.27 -10.52
CA PRO A 41 7.98 16.16 -9.38
C PRO A 41 7.92 15.38 -8.07
N ALA A 42 8.56 15.93 -7.03
CA ALA A 42 8.41 15.47 -5.66
C ALA A 42 7.01 15.79 -5.11
N ASP A 43 6.64 15.19 -3.98
CA ASP A 43 5.35 15.39 -3.28
C ASP A 43 4.11 15.03 -4.13
N ALA A 44 4.29 14.39 -5.28
CA ALA A 44 3.20 13.95 -6.14
C ALA A 44 2.40 12.79 -5.51
N ILE A 45 1.18 12.62 -5.98
CA ILE A 45 0.43 11.37 -5.88
C ILE A 45 1.03 10.42 -6.91
N ILE A 46 1.48 9.25 -6.45
CA ILE A 46 2.06 8.22 -7.31
C ILE A 46 1.33 6.91 -7.07
N GLN A 47 0.69 6.41 -8.11
CA GLN A 47 0.00 5.13 -8.10
C GLN A 47 0.56 4.28 -9.24
N VAL A 48 1.10 3.11 -8.90
CA VAL A 48 1.53 2.11 -9.88
C VAL A 48 0.85 0.80 -9.52
N GLU A 49 -0.44 0.71 -9.83
CA GLU A 49 -1.31 -0.39 -9.38
C GLU A 49 -1.55 -1.42 -10.47
N TYR A 50 -1.86 -2.66 -10.08
CA TYR A 50 -2.16 -3.79 -10.97
C TYR A 50 -1.22 -3.88 -12.17
N SER A 51 0.07 -3.71 -11.88
CA SER A 51 1.14 -3.80 -12.85
C SER A 51 1.91 -5.11 -12.63
N GLN A 52 3.17 -5.19 -13.05
CA GLN A 52 4.01 -6.39 -12.95
C GLN A 52 5.28 -6.12 -12.14
N LEU A 53 5.25 -5.17 -11.20
CA LEU A 53 6.36 -4.93 -10.28
C LEU A 53 6.51 -6.11 -9.33
N THR A 54 7.68 -6.73 -9.26
CA THR A 54 7.97 -7.82 -8.32
C THR A 54 8.61 -7.34 -7.02
N THR A 55 9.05 -6.08 -6.98
CA THR A 55 9.63 -5.39 -5.83
C THR A 55 9.22 -3.92 -5.90
N VAL A 56 9.18 -3.23 -4.76
CA VAL A 56 9.02 -1.76 -4.74
C VAL A 56 10.32 -1.11 -5.25
N PRO A 57 10.33 -0.40 -6.39
CA PRO A 57 11.52 0.28 -6.88
C PRO A 57 11.92 1.42 -5.93
N LEU A 58 13.21 1.49 -5.54
CA LEU A 58 13.70 2.53 -4.62
C LEU A 58 13.52 3.96 -5.16
N VAL A 59 13.37 4.14 -6.47
CA VAL A 59 13.06 5.45 -7.04
C VAL A 59 11.73 6.01 -6.52
N LEU A 60 10.75 5.15 -6.20
CA LEU A 60 9.48 5.57 -5.61
C LEU A 60 9.65 6.17 -4.21
N THR A 61 10.64 5.71 -3.44
CA THR A 61 10.91 6.27 -2.11
C THR A 61 11.69 7.59 -2.21
N ARG A 62 12.61 7.70 -3.18
CA ARG A 62 13.37 8.94 -3.43
C ARG A 62 12.53 10.08 -4.00
N LEU A 63 11.42 9.76 -4.67
CA LEU A 63 10.45 10.74 -5.15
C LEU A 63 9.71 11.49 -4.03
N GLN A 64 9.77 10.99 -2.79
CA GLN A 64 9.08 11.58 -1.64
C GLN A 64 7.59 11.87 -1.93
N PRO A 65 6.82 10.88 -2.40
CA PRO A 65 5.40 11.09 -2.66
C PRO A 65 4.64 11.38 -1.36
N TYR A 66 3.67 12.28 -1.46
CA TYR A 66 2.68 12.47 -0.39
C TYR A 66 1.70 11.30 -0.31
N TYR A 67 1.46 10.63 -1.44
CA TYR A 67 0.58 9.47 -1.56
C TYR A 67 1.25 8.44 -2.46
N LEU A 68 1.43 7.22 -1.95
CA LEU A 68 2.02 6.12 -2.72
C LEU A 68 1.12 4.90 -2.70
N ALA A 69 0.78 4.37 -3.87
CA ALA A 69 0.11 3.08 -3.99
C ALA A 69 0.83 2.16 -4.98
N VAL A 70 1.01 0.90 -4.60
CA VAL A 70 1.54 -0.19 -5.44
C VAL A 70 0.62 -1.42 -5.40
N THR A 71 -0.66 -1.19 -5.08
CA THR A 71 -1.74 -2.19 -4.96
C THR A 71 -1.75 -3.19 -6.12
N GLY A 72 -2.04 -4.46 -5.84
CA GLY A 72 -2.27 -5.47 -6.88
C GLY A 72 -1.03 -5.87 -7.70
N ASN A 73 0.17 -5.42 -7.34
CA ASN A 73 1.40 -5.90 -7.97
C ASN A 73 1.84 -7.25 -7.38
N PRO A 74 2.58 -8.09 -8.13
CA PRO A 74 3.11 -9.36 -7.64
C PRO A 74 4.31 -9.20 -6.69
N ILE A 75 4.27 -8.21 -5.80
CA ILE A 75 5.27 -7.95 -4.76
C ILE A 75 5.00 -8.89 -3.58
N THR A 76 6.05 -9.58 -3.11
CA THR A 76 5.95 -10.51 -1.98
C THR A 76 6.67 -10.00 -0.72
N GLU A 77 7.56 -9.01 -0.87
CA GLU A 77 8.33 -8.41 0.21
C GLU A 77 8.41 -6.89 0.02
N LEU A 78 8.33 -6.16 1.13
CA LEU A 78 8.39 -4.70 1.14
C LEU A 78 9.71 -4.23 1.73
N PRO A 79 10.39 -3.24 1.10
CA PRO A 79 11.53 -2.58 1.73
C PRO A 79 11.05 -1.75 2.92
N THR A 80 11.90 -1.58 3.93
CA THR A 80 11.61 -0.73 5.09
C THR A 80 11.34 0.72 4.65
N GLU A 81 12.10 1.18 3.66
CA GLU A 81 12.16 2.54 3.15
C GLU A 81 10.80 3.08 2.69
N ILE A 82 9.85 2.21 2.31
CA ILE A 82 8.50 2.62 1.90
C ILE A 82 7.68 3.20 3.08
N PHE A 83 8.02 2.83 4.32
CA PHE A 83 7.40 3.36 5.54
C PHE A 83 8.16 4.58 6.10
N GLU A 84 9.35 4.88 5.56
CA GLU A 84 10.25 5.94 6.04
C GLU A 84 10.27 7.17 5.11
N ILE A 85 9.36 7.24 4.13
CA ILE A 85 9.24 8.35 3.18
C ILE A 85 8.76 9.62 3.91
N GLU A 86 9.62 10.65 3.96
CA GLU A 86 9.25 11.96 4.51
C GLU A 86 8.09 12.56 3.72
N GLY A 87 7.06 13.08 4.40
CA GLY A 87 5.89 13.70 3.76
C GLY A 87 4.79 12.72 3.33
N LEU A 88 5.05 11.41 3.33
CA LEU A 88 4.04 10.40 3.00
C LEU A 88 2.88 10.42 3.99
N LEU A 89 1.66 10.60 3.50
CA LEU A 89 0.44 10.60 4.31
C LEU A 89 -0.35 9.28 4.16
N TYR A 90 -0.32 8.69 2.95
CA TYR A 90 -1.11 7.52 2.59
C TYR A 90 -0.27 6.48 1.86
N LEU A 91 -0.37 5.22 2.29
CA LEU A 91 0.34 4.09 1.68
C LEU A 91 -0.62 2.96 1.28
N GLY A 92 -0.73 2.68 -0.02
CA GLY A 92 -1.49 1.58 -0.60
C GLY A 92 -0.62 0.37 -0.95
N ILE A 93 -0.81 -0.74 -0.23
CA ILE A 93 -0.10 -2.02 -0.41
C ILE A 93 -1.09 -3.21 -0.28
N SER A 94 -2.35 -2.98 -0.69
CA SER A 94 -3.41 -4.00 -0.71
C SER A 94 -3.24 -4.98 -1.88
N GLU A 95 -3.94 -6.12 -1.81
CA GLU A 95 -4.02 -7.11 -2.89
C GLU A 95 -2.67 -7.62 -3.38
N MET A 96 -1.69 -7.69 -2.48
CA MET A 96 -0.38 -8.26 -2.74
C MET A 96 -0.18 -9.53 -1.92
N ASN A 97 0.66 -10.44 -2.43
CA ASN A 97 0.98 -11.69 -1.74
C ASN A 97 2.04 -11.50 -0.64
N ILE A 98 1.87 -10.45 0.17
CA ILE A 98 2.74 -10.14 1.31
C ILE A 98 2.24 -10.86 2.57
N ASN A 99 3.15 -11.54 3.27
CA ASN A 99 2.83 -12.32 4.48
C ASN A 99 3.19 -11.57 5.77
N GLN A 100 4.00 -10.52 5.67
CA GLN A 100 4.45 -9.70 6.79
C GLN A 100 4.92 -8.34 6.29
N LEU A 101 4.84 -7.34 7.17
CA LEU A 101 5.50 -6.06 6.99
C LEU A 101 6.99 -6.18 7.32
N PRO A 102 7.86 -5.24 6.91
CA PRO A 102 9.28 -5.26 7.27
C PRO A 102 9.46 -5.15 8.79
N ARG A 103 10.40 -5.93 9.32
CA ARG A 103 10.65 -6.01 10.76
C ARG A 103 11.25 -4.75 11.37
N ASN A 104 12.09 -4.05 10.62
CA ASN A 104 12.99 -3.02 11.15
C ASN A 104 12.71 -1.64 10.55
N VAL A 105 11.48 -1.11 10.71
CA VAL A 105 11.20 0.32 10.46
C VAL A 105 11.74 1.12 11.62
N THR A 106 12.73 1.98 11.34
CA THR A 106 13.47 2.74 12.36
C THR A 106 13.10 4.22 12.37
N ARG A 107 12.56 4.73 11.25
CA ARG A 107 12.13 6.12 11.08
C ARG A 107 10.80 6.16 10.37
N LEU A 108 9.76 5.69 11.04
CA LEU A 108 8.40 5.78 10.50
C LEU A 108 8.11 7.22 10.10
N SER A 109 7.57 7.41 8.91
CA SER A 109 7.20 8.73 8.42
C SER A 109 6.27 9.42 9.43
N SER A 110 6.65 10.64 9.83
CA SER A 110 5.95 11.39 10.87
C SER A 110 4.58 11.88 10.43
N THR A 111 4.35 11.95 9.12
CA THR A 111 3.08 12.33 8.50
C THR A 111 2.18 11.14 8.22
N LEU A 112 2.70 9.90 8.20
CA LEU A 112 1.91 8.74 7.78
C LEU A 112 0.70 8.54 8.68
N SER A 113 -0.48 8.50 8.06
CA SER A 113 -1.77 8.45 8.74
C SER A 113 -2.60 7.23 8.39
N ARG A 114 -2.49 6.70 7.16
CA ARG A 114 -3.22 5.50 6.74
C ARG A 114 -2.35 4.57 5.90
N ILE A 115 -2.48 3.28 6.19
CA ILE A 115 -1.85 2.19 5.50
C ILE A 115 -2.93 1.19 5.11
N TYR A 116 -3.04 0.92 3.83
CA TYR A 116 -4.00 -0.02 3.25
C TYR A 116 -3.26 -1.32 2.95
N ILE A 117 -3.62 -2.39 3.66
CA ILE A 117 -3.08 -3.75 3.57
C ILE A 117 -4.22 -4.76 3.37
N GLY A 118 -5.33 -4.32 2.79
CA GLY A 118 -6.48 -5.16 2.51
C GLY A 118 -6.10 -6.31 1.57
N GLU A 119 -6.76 -7.45 1.72
CA GLU A 119 -6.52 -8.63 0.88
C GLU A 119 -5.05 -9.09 0.84
N THR A 120 -4.34 -8.94 1.95
CA THR A 120 -2.99 -9.46 2.14
C THR A 120 -2.97 -10.67 3.07
N ASN A 121 -1.86 -11.40 3.10
CA ASN A 121 -1.65 -12.52 4.02
C ASN A 121 -1.02 -12.09 5.36
N VAL A 122 -0.97 -10.79 5.66
CA VAL A 122 -0.45 -10.27 6.92
C VAL A 122 -1.35 -10.71 8.08
N SER A 123 -0.80 -11.48 9.01
CA SER A 123 -1.50 -11.99 10.21
C SER A 123 -0.95 -11.46 11.53
N PHE A 124 0.13 -10.69 11.48
CA PHE A 124 0.75 -10.11 12.67
C PHE A 124 1.49 -8.80 12.35
N PHE A 125 1.78 -8.03 13.39
CA PHE A 125 2.46 -6.74 13.30
C PHE A 125 3.73 -6.70 14.16
N TRP A 126 4.78 -6.06 13.65
CA TRP A 126 6.03 -5.82 14.38
C TRP A 126 5.92 -4.62 15.33
N ALA A 127 6.81 -4.55 16.32
CA ALA A 127 6.76 -3.55 17.40
C ALA A 127 6.67 -2.08 16.92
N TRP A 128 7.25 -1.73 15.78
CA TRP A 128 7.23 -0.35 15.27
C TRP A 128 5.81 0.16 14.98
N VAL A 129 4.84 -0.74 14.76
CA VAL A 129 3.46 -0.39 14.46
C VAL A 129 2.77 0.31 15.63
N ASP A 130 3.19 0.03 16.87
CA ASP A 130 2.65 0.67 18.05
C ASP A 130 2.82 2.20 18.02
N GLU A 131 3.88 2.70 17.37
CA GLU A 131 4.10 4.14 17.19
C GLU A 131 2.94 4.78 16.41
N LEU A 132 2.51 4.15 15.32
CA LEU A 132 1.41 4.65 14.50
C LEU A 132 0.06 4.54 15.22
N VAL A 133 -0.16 3.43 15.92
CA VAL A 133 -1.38 3.21 16.71
C VAL A 133 -1.52 4.30 17.78
N GLU A 134 -0.45 4.60 18.52
CA GLU A 134 -0.45 5.63 19.55
C GLU A 134 -0.63 7.03 18.95
N ARG A 135 0.05 7.31 17.83
CA ARG A 135 -0.07 8.61 17.14
C ARG A 135 -1.50 8.86 16.64
N MET A 136 -2.22 7.84 16.20
CA MET A 136 -3.53 7.95 15.56
C MET A 136 -4.73 7.64 16.47
N LYS A 137 -4.49 7.34 17.76
CA LYS A 137 -5.49 6.81 18.70
C LYS A 137 -6.80 7.60 18.84
N ASP A 138 -6.76 8.91 18.57
CA ASP A 138 -7.90 9.84 18.70
C ASP A 138 -8.31 10.48 17.36
N GLU A 139 -7.74 10.00 16.24
CA GLU A 139 -7.99 10.58 14.91
C GLU A 139 -8.81 9.65 14.01
N ALA A 140 -8.21 8.54 13.58
CA ALA A 140 -8.81 7.58 12.66
C ALA A 140 -8.02 6.26 12.71
N PRO A 141 -8.62 5.12 12.31
CA PRO A 141 -7.90 3.86 12.22
C PRO A 141 -6.78 3.98 11.16
N PRO A 142 -5.49 3.84 11.56
CA PRO A 142 -4.39 3.88 10.61
C PRO A 142 -4.28 2.66 9.71
N TRP A 143 -4.82 1.51 10.12
CA TRP A 143 -4.71 0.27 9.37
C TRP A 143 -6.03 -0.08 8.72
N LEU A 144 -6.07 -0.06 7.38
CA LEU A 144 -7.20 -0.57 6.61
C LEU A 144 -6.82 -1.94 6.07
N ALA A 145 -7.35 -2.99 6.71
CA ALA A 145 -6.88 -4.35 6.57
C ALA A 145 -8.00 -5.33 6.21
N GLY A 146 -9.07 -4.85 5.57
CA GLY A 146 -10.21 -5.66 5.14
C GLY A 146 -9.78 -6.93 4.39
N ALA A 147 -10.43 -8.04 4.70
CA ALA A 147 -10.12 -9.37 4.14
C ALA A 147 -8.67 -9.88 4.32
N SER A 148 -7.85 -9.23 5.16
CA SER A 148 -6.53 -9.74 5.52
C SER A 148 -6.60 -10.98 6.43
N ALA A 149 -5.49 -11.72 6.53
CA ALA A 149 -5.37 -12.81 7.49
C ALA A 149 -5.53 -12.32 8.94
N TYR A 150 -5.00 -11.13 9.27
CA TYR A 150 -5.16 -10.51 10.60
C TYR A 150 -6.63 -10.24 10.93
N CYS A 151 -7.37 -9.63 10.01
CA CYS A 151 -8.81 -9.36 10.21
C CYS A 151 -9.63 -10.66 10.33
N SER A 152 -9.25 -11.71 9.58
CA SER A 152 -9.87 -13.03 9.71
C SER A 152 -9.63 -13.68 11.07
N GLU A 153 -8.47 -13.44 11.70
CA GLU A 153 -8.19 -13.89 13.06
C GLU A 153 -8.91 -13.02 14.10
N LEU A 154 -8.91 -11.70 13.92
CA LEU A 154 -9.60 -10.77 14.80
C LEU A 154 -11.09 -11.08 14.89
N ASP A 155 -11.74 -11.37 13.76
CA ASP A 155 -13.16 -11.77 13.70
C ASP A 155 -13.43 -13.05 14.54
N LYS A 156 -12.57 -14.08 14.43
CA LYS A 156 -12.68 -15.28 15.27
C LYS A 156 -12.55 -14.96 16.76
N ILE A 157 -11.66 -14.05 17.13
CA ILE A 157 -11.48 -13.65 18.53
C ILE A 157 -12.69 -12.83 19.00
N GLU A 158 -13.28 -11.99 18.15
CA GLU A 158 -14.50 -11.24 18.47
C GLU A 158 -15.74 -12.12 18.61
N ASN A 159 -15.86 -13.16 17.78
CA ASN A 159 -16.96 -14.11 17.82
C ASN A 159 -16.80 -15.20 18.90
N GLY A 160 -15.66 -15.23 19.59
CA GLY A 160 -15.35 -16.21 20.64
C GLY A 160 -14.93 -17.59 20.12
N ASP A 161 -14.65 -17.71 18.82
CA ASP A 161 -14.12 -18.93 18.18
C ASP A 161 -12.63 -19.15 18.48
N SER A 162 -11.91 -18.10 18.88
CA SER A 162 -10.53 -18.14 19.38
C SER A 162 -10.33 -17.21 20.57
N ASN A 163 -9.36 -17.53 21.44
CA ASN A 163 -8.99 -16.66 22.56
C ASN A 163 -7.74 -15.81 22.26
N ALA A 164 -7.05 -16.06 21.15
CA ALA A 164 -5.81 -15.38 20.79
C ALA A 164 -5.53 -15.44 19.27
N PHE A 165 -4.63 -14.57 18.83
CA PHE A 165 -4.01 -14.66 17.50
C PHE A 165 -3.15 -15.92 17.40
N SER A 166 -2.95 -16.41 16.18
CA SER A 166 -2.15 -17.61 15.89
C SER A 166 -0.66 -17.40 16.19
N VAL A 167 -0.18 -16.16 16.03
CA VAL A 167 1.17 -15.74 16.43
C VAL A 167 1.14 -15.29 17.89
N PRO A 168 1.85 -15.97 18.80
CA PRO A 168 1.84 -15.61 20.22
C PRO A 168 2.55 -14.28 20.45
N LEU A 169 1.96 -13.44 21.31
CA LEU A 169 2.54 -12.16 21.70
C LEU A 169 3.95 -12.35 22.28
N SER A 170 4.88 -11.52 21.82
CA SER A 170 6.25 -11.48 22.29
C SER A 170 6.78 -10.04 22.19
N PRO A 171 7.90 -9.69 22.83
CA PRO A 171 8.42 -8.32 22.83
C PRO A 171 8.84 -7.75 21.46
N GLU A 172 8.98 -8.59 20.43
CA GLU A 172 9.33 -8.16 19.06
C GLU A 172 8.11 -7.72 18.23
N TYR A 173 6.89 -8.08 18.68
CA TYR A 173 5.65 -7.75 18.00
C TYR A 173 5.00 -6.49 18.56
N ALA A 174 4.00 -5.96 17.86
CA ALA A 174 3.17 -4.85 18.33
C ALA A 174 2.48 -5.24 19.63
N GLN A 175 2.79 -4.55 20.73
CA GLN A 175 2.16 -4.80 22.03
C GLN A 175 0.71 -4.33 22.07
N THR A 176 0.30 -3.48 21.13
CA THR A 176 -1.11 -3.14 20.91
C THR A 176 -1.76 -4.22 20.03
N LEU A 177 -1.41 -4.31 18.75
CA LEU A 177 -2.16 -5.11 17.80
C LEU A 177 -2.04 -6.62 18.01
N MET A 178 -1.05 -7.11 18.75
CA MET A 178 -0.93 -8.55 19.06
C MET A 178 -1.41 -8.94 20.47
N ASP A 179 -1.89 -7.99 21.29
CA ASP A 179 -2.51 -8.30 22.59
C ASP A 179 -4.01 -8.56 22.44
N SER A 180 -4.41 -9.84 22.42
CA SER A 180 -5.81 -10.26 22.32
C SER A 180 -6.61 -10.14 23.63
N SER A 181 -6.06 -9.52 24.68
CA SER A 181 -6.77 -9.34 25.94
C SER A 181 -8.05 -8.51 25.79
N GLU A 182 -9.08 -8.84 26.57
CA GLU A 182 -10.34 -8.07 26.59
C GLU A 182 -10.10 -6.59 26.90
N ALA A 183 -9.10 -6.28 27.73
CA ALA A 183 -8.74 -4.91 28.09
C ALA A 183 -8.20 -4.10 26.91
N ASN A 184 -7.54 -4.75 25.96
CA ASN A 184 -6.93 -4.12 24.79
C ASN A 184 -7.87 -4.08 23.57
N ARG A 185 -9.02 -4.78 23.60
CA ARG A 185 -9.93 -4.91 22.47
C ARG A 185 -10.32 -3.57 21.82
N ARG A 186 -10.64 -2.57 22.64
CA ARG A 186 -11.03 -1.24 22.16
C ARG A 186 -9.90 -0.55 21.36
N VAL A 187 -8.63 -0.79 21.73
CA VAL A 187 -7.48 -0.24 21.02
C VAL A 187 -7.36 -0.88 19.64
N ILE A 188 -7.47 -2.21 19.55
CA ILE A 188 -7.42 -2.93 18.27
C ILE A 188 -8.53 -2.44 17.33
N LEU A 189 -9.77 -2.39 17.80
CA LEU A 189 -10.92 -1.98 16.97
C LEU A 189 -10.89 -0.50 16.57
N ALA A 190 -10.19 0.35 17.34
CA ALA A 190 -9.96 1.74 16.97
C ALA A 190 -8.80 1.90 15.98
N ALA A 191 -7.85 0.96 15.98
CA ALA A 191 -6.62 1.04 15.19
C ALA A 191 -6.72 0.33 13.83
N VAL A 192 -7.56 -0.71 13.74
CA VAL A 192 -7.67 -1.58 12.56
C VAL A 192 -9.10 -1.58 12.05
N ASN A 193 -9.30 -1.06 10.84
CA ASN A 193 -10.53 -1.21 10.09
C ASN A 193 -10.47 -2.51 9.26
N CYS A 194 -11.41 -3.42 9.51
CA CYS A 194 -11.54 -4.69 8.80
C CYS A 194 -12.66 -4.69 7.74
N ASP A 195 -13.30 -3.55 7.49
CA ASP A 195 -14.33 -3.43 6.46
C ASP A 195 -13.71 -3.52 5.06
N ILE A 196 -14.31 -4.36 4.22
CA ILE A 196 -13.90 -4.57 2.81
C ILE A 196 -14.36 -3.40 1.93
N ALA A 197 -15.40 -2.65 2.36
CA ALA A 197 -15.93 -1.53 1.59
C ALA A 197 -15.01 -0.29 1.54
N GLU A 198 -13.98 -0.26 2.38
CA GLU A 198 -12.91 0.76 2.34
C GLU A 198 -11.64 0.18 1.71
N GLU A 199 -11.82 -0.53 0.59
CA GLU A 199 -10.75 -0.95 -0.32
C GLU A 199 -10.03 0.28 -0.86
N GLY A 200 -8.99 0.67 -0.14
CA GLY A 200 -7.77 1.13 -0.77
C GLY A 200 -7.80 2.50 -1.42
N LEU A 201 -6.62 2.78 -1.94
CA LEU A 201 -6.25 3.92 -2.75
C LEU A 201 -6.46 3.59 -4.24
N PHE A 202 -7.47 2.76 -4.54
CA PHE A 202 -7.67 2.16 -5.85
C PHE A 202 -8.24 3.17 -6.85
N TYR A 203 -7.58 3.31 -7.99
CA TYR A 203 -8.16 4.06 -9.11
C TYR A 203 -9.28 3.24 -9.77
N PRO A 204 -10.55 3.72 -9.78
CA PRO A 204 -11.69 2.96 -10.26
C PRO A 204 -11.76 2.97 -11.79
N ILE A 205 -10.80 2.31 -12.45
CA ILE A 205 -10.60 2.38 -13.90
C ILE A 205 -11.86 2.00 -14.69
N ALA A 206 -12.63 1.00 -14.22
CA ALA A 206 -13.87 0.60 -14.87
C ALA A 206 -14.97 1.68 -14.79
N VAL A 207 -15.04 2.42 -13.68
CA VAL A 207 -15.98 3.54 -13.52
C VAL A 207 -15.56 4.69 -14.42
N GLU A 208 -14.28 5.02 -14.44
CA GLU A 208 -13.72 6.09 -15.26
C GLU A 208 -13.83 5.78 -16.76
N ASP A 209 -13.49 4.57 -17.20
CA ASP A 209 -13.66 4.15 -18.60
C ASP A 209 -15.13 4.21 -19.02
N SER A 210 -16.05 3.81 -18.13
CA SER A 210 -17.49 3.92 -18.36
C SER A 210 -17.96 5.37 -18.46
N ILE A 211 -17.44 6.28 -17.65
CA ILE A 211 -17.80 7.71 -17.68
C ILE A 211 -17.21 8.39 -18.92
N ASN A 212 -15.96 8.06 -19.24
CA ASN A 212 -15.20 8.71 -20.32
C ASN A 212 -15.42 8.06 -21.69
N SER A 213 -16.25 7.01 -21.78
CA SER A 213 -16.51 6.25 -23.01
C SER A 213 -15.23 5.74 -23.68
N ILE A 214 -14.22 5.44 -22.88
CA ILE A 214 -12.99 4.80 -23.34
C ILE A 214 -13.35 3.34 -23.60
N SER A 215 -13.08 2.86 -24.81
CA SER A 215 -13.30 1.48 -25.20
C SER A 215 -11.95 0.82 -25.49
N ASP A 216 -11.88 -0.49 -25.35
CA ASP A 216 -10.68 -1.26 -25.68
C ASP A 216 -10.18 -0.84 -27.08
N PRO A 217 -8.91 -0.44 -27.22
CA PRO A 217 -8.37 -0.12 -28.52
C PRO A 217 -8.47 -1.36 -29.42
N PRO A 218 -8.80 -1.19 -30.72
CA PRO A 218 -8.88 -2.32 -31.63
C PRO A 218 -7.55 -3.06 -31.67
N ALA A 219 -7.61 -4.40 -31.73
CA ALA A 219 -6.42 -5.24 -31.78
C ALA A 219 -5.45 -4.77 -32.88
N LEU A 220 -4.17 -4.65 -32.55
CA LEU A 220 -3.13 -4.25 -33.50
C LEU A 220 -3.12 -5.21 -34.69
N VAL A 221 -3.53 -4.70 -35.85
CA VAL A 221 -3.44 -5.45 -37.11
C VAL A 221 -1.98 -5.42 -37.54
N ILE A 222 -1.27 -6.53 -37.36
CA ILE A 222 0.07 -6.70 -37.93
C ILE A 222 -0.10 -6.86 -39.45
N LEU A 223 0.30 -5.85 -40.21
CA LEU A 223 0.36 -5.93 -41.67
C LEU A 223 1.57 -6.79 -42.06
N ASN A 224 1.30 -7.95 -42.67
CA ASN A 224 2.31 -8.83 -43.29
C ASN A 224 2.86 -8.27 -44.59
#